data_AF-A0AAN1HMQ9-F1
#
_entry.id   AF-A0AAN1HMQ9-F1
#
_cell.length_a   1.000
_cell.length_b   1.000
_cell.length_c   1.000
_cell.angle_alpha   90.00
_cell.angle_beta   90.00
_cell.angle_gamma   90.00
#
_symmetry.space_group_name_H-M   'P 1'
#
loop_
_entity.id
_entity.type
_entity.pdbx_description
1 polymer ?
#
loop_
_entity_poly.entity_id
_entity_poly.type
_entity_poly.pdbx_seq_one_letter_code
_entity_poly.pdbx_strand_id
1 'polypeptide(L)'
;MSARPQLLPWSDPSGKPCYLVTDHHGYVSQVADEMEDVQLRTGTELLAIGREMLNEKKVSAGELRFLGNRLCEALRDALRVAESRGKRLPEPGSEARCPVGAPWARRRP
;
A
#
# COMPACT_ATOMS: atom_id res chain seq x y z
N MET A 1 -10.24 -22.86 3.91
CA MET A 1 -9.50 -21.63 3.56
C MET A 1 -9.84 -20.62 4.65
N SER A 2 -8.86 -20.14 5.42
CA SER A 2 -9.12 -19.18 6.51
C SER A 2 -9.14 -17.77 5.92
N ALA A 3 -10.27 -17.09 5.99
CA ALA A 3 -10.39 -15.71 5.57
C ALA A 3 -9.57 -14.83 6.52
N ARG A 4 -8.61 -14.08 5.98
CA ARG A 4 -7.81 -13.11 6.75
C ARG A 4 -8.38 -11.72 6.49
N PRO A 5 -8.56 -10.88 7.53
CA PRO A 5 -9.03 -9.53 7.34
C PRO A 5 -7.97 -8.70 6.60
N GLN A 6 -8.33 -8.18 5.42
CA GLN A 6 -7.58 -7.20 4.66
C GLN A 6 -7.87 -5.79 5.19
N LEU A 7 -6.84 -5.00 5.47
CA LEU A 7 -6.99 -3.57 5.71
C LEU A 7 -7.27 -2.87 4.38
N LEU A 8 -8.31 -2.04 4.30
CA LEU A 8 -8.62 -1.28 3.08
C LEU A 8 -7.85 0.05 3.05
N PRO A 9 -7.44 0.56 1.88
CA PRO A 9 -6.64 1.79 1.78
C PRO A 9 -7.44 3.07 2.09
N TRP A 10 -8.76 2.96 2.26
CA TRP A 10 -9.64 4.02 2.75
C TRP A 10 -10.09 3.78 4.19
N SER A 11 -10.50 4.87 4.84
CA SER A 11 -11.16 4.86 6.14
C SER A 11 -12.67 5.00 5.98
N ASP A 12 -13.39 4.76 7.07
CA ASP A 12 -14.80 5.14 7.16
C ASP A 12 -14.96 6.68 7.22
N PRO A 13 -16.19 7.22 7.11
CA PRO A 13 -16.42 8.66 7.22
C PRO A 13 -15.99 9.29 8.56
N SER A 14 -15.81 8.47 9.61
CA SER A 14 -15.30 8.89 10.93
C SER A 14 -13.77 8.80 11.02
N GLY A 15 -13.07 8.40 9.94
CA GLY A 15 -11.63 8.23 9.90
C GLY A 15 -11.11 6.90 10.47
N LYS A 16 -11.98 5.95 10.83
CA LYS A 16 -11.56 4.66 11.39
C LYS A 16 -11.11 3.69 10.30
N PRO A 17 -10.14 2.80 10.58
CA PRO A 17 -9.70 1.79 9.64
C PRO A 17 -10.84 0.85 9.21
N CYS A 18 -10.99 0.64 7.91
CA CYS A 18 -11.92 -0.34 7.35
C CYS A 18 -11.22 -1.68 7.06
N TYR A 19 -11.91 -2.79 7.30
CA TYR A 19 -11.42 -4.14 7.03
C TYR A 19 -12.38 -4.92 6.14
N LEU A 20 -11.83 -5.70 5.22
CA LEU A 20 -12.55 -6.65 4.38
C LEU A 20 -12.18 -8.07 4.78
N VAL A 21 -13.17 -8.89 5.16
CA VAL A 21 -12.95 -10.32 5.41
C VAL A 21 -13.07 -11.05 4.08
N THR A 22 -11.94 -11.48 3.52
CA THR A 22 -11.86 -12.13 2.21
C THR A 22 -10.67 -13.10 2.16
N ASP A 23 -10.60 -13.91 1.11
CA ASP A 23 -9.43 -14.69 0.71
C ASP A 23 -8.47 -13.90 -0.22
N HIS A 24 -8.70 -12.59 -0.37
CA HIS A 24 -7.94 -11.66 -1.22
C HIS A 24 -8.09 -11.88 -2.74
N HIS A 25 -9.16 -12.55 -3.18
CA HIS A 25 -9.43 -12.80 -4.60
C HIS A 25 -10.75 -12.20 -5.12
N GLY A 26 -11.42 -11.37 -4.31
CA GLY A 26 -12.69 -10.73 -4.67
C GLY A 26 -12.56 -9.34 -5.32
N TYR A 27 -13.63 -8.88 -5.97
CA TYR A 27 -13.71 -7.56 -6.62
C TYR A 27 -13.29 -6.40 -5.71
N VAL A 28 -13.70 -6.41 -4.44
CA VAL A 28 -13.32 -5.35 -3.49
C VAL A 28 -11.82 -5.39 -3.16
N SER A 29 -11.20 -6.57 -3.16
CA SER A 29 -9.74 -6.69 -3.02
C SER A 29 -9.03 -6.05 -4.19
N GLN A 30 -9.51 -6.27 -5.42
CA GLN A 30 -8.94 -5.64 -6.61
C GLN A 30 -9.08 -4.11 -6.56
N VAL A 31 -10.26 -3.60 -6.19
CA VAL A 31 -10.47 -2.15 -6.01
C VAL A 31 -9.56 -1.58 -4.93
N ALA A 32 -9.31 -2.35 -3.86
CA ALA A 32 -8.34 -1.97 -2.84
C ALA A 32 -6.93 -1.86 -3.44
N ASP A 33 -6.47 -2.87 -4.18
CA ASP A 33 -5.14 -2.85 -4.81
C ASP A 33 -5.00 -1.67 -5.81
N GLU A 34 -6.02 -1.41 -6.64
CA GLU A 34 -6.06 -0.26 -7.57
C GLU A 34 -5.96 1.08 -6.83
N MET A 35 -6.66 1.22 -5.70
CA MET A 35 -6.60 2.43 -4.88
C MET A 35 -5.25 2.59 -4.18
N GLU A 36 -4.66 1.50 -3.68
CA GLU A 36 -3.29 1.51 -3.13
C GLU A 36 -2.30 2.07 -4.19
N ASP A 37 -2.42 1.65 -5.45
CA ASP A 37 -1.56 2.13 -6.53
C ASP A 37 -1.79 3.62 -6.88
N VAL A 38 -3.06 4.08 -6.89
CA VAL A 38 -3.39 5.50 -7.08
C VAL A 38 -2.78 6.36 -5.96
N GLN A 39 -2.86 5.92 -4.71
CA GLN A 39 -2.27 6.62 -3.56
C GLN A 39 -0.74 6.74 -3.69
N LEU A 40 -0.06 5.65 -4.03
CA LEU A 40 1.40 5.64 -4.21
C LEU A 40 1.85 6.50 -5.40
N ARG A 41 1.09 6.51 -6.49
CA ARG A 41 1.34 7.39 -7.64
C ARG A 41 1.18 8.86 -7.26
N THR A 42 0.12 9.20 -6.54
CA THR A 42 -0.11 10.56 -6.04
C THR A 42 1.05 11.04 -5.16
N GLY A 43 1.54 10.17 -4.27
CA GLY A 43 2.72 10.47 -3.46
C GLY A 43 3.98 10.71 -4.30
N THR A 44 4.17 9.93 -5.37
CA THR A 44 5.29 10.11 -6.31
C THR A 44 5.21 11.46 -7.03
N GLU A 45 4.03 11.83 -7.51
CA GLU A 45 3.78 13.13 -8.17
C GLU A 45 4.04 14.30 -7.21
N LEU A 46 3.55 14.22 -5.96
CA LEU A 46 3.78 15.25 -4.93
C LEU A 46 5.26 15.39 -4.56
N LEU A 47 6.01 14.29 -4.51
CA LEU A 47 7.45 14.32 -4.27
C LEU A 47 8.20 15.00 -5.42
N ALA A 48 7.78 14.77 -6.68
CA ALA A 48 8.38 15.44 -7.83
C ALA A 48 8.14 16.96 -7.78
N ILE A 49 6.89 17.38 -7.57
CA ILE A 49 6.52 18.79 -7.39
C ILE A 49 7.30 19.41 -6.23
N GLY A 50 7.41 18.68 -5.10
CA GLY A 50 8.14 19.19 -3.94
C GLY A 50 9.62 19.41 -4.20
N ARG A 51 10.27 18.53 -4.97
CA ARG A 51 11.67 18.72 -5.39
C ARG A 51 11.85 19.95 -6.27
N GLU A 52 10.93 20.18 -7.20
CA GLU A 52 10.96 21.37 -8.07
C GLU A 52 10.77 22.65 -7.24
N MET A 53 9.74 22.69 -6.38
CA MET A 53 9.45 23.85 -5.55
C MET A 53 10.58 24.19 -4.57
N LEU A 54 11.25 23.19 -3.99
CA LEU A 54 12.37 23.42 -3.06
C LEU A 54 13.62 24.00 -3.75
N ASN A 55 13.76 23.80 -5.07
CA ASN A 55 14.85 24.40 -5.84
C ASN A 55 14.53 25.83 -6.32
N GLU A 56 13.28 26.28 -6.19
CA GLU A 56 12.84 27.58 -6.70
C GLU A 56 12.89 28.70 -5.66
N LYS A 57 13.56 29.80 -6.01
CA LYS A 57 13.78 30.92 -5.09
C LYS A 57 12.53 31.76 -4.78
N LYS A 58 11.46 31.57 -5.55
CA LYS A 58 10.26 32.44 -5.52
C LYS A 58 9.03 31.77 -4.89
N VAL A 59 9.14 30.55 -4.37
CA VAL A 59 8.00 29.87 -3.75
C VAL A 59 7.63 30.55 -2.43
N SER A 60 6.36 30.88 -2.28
CA SER A 60 5.84 31.52 -1.08
C SER A 60 5.74 30.55 0.10
N ALA A 61 5.73 31.09 1.33
CA ALA A 61 5.51 30.29 2.52
C ALA A 61 4.12 29.60 2.53
N GLY A 62 3.12 30.18 1.86
CA GLY A 62 1.79 29.59 1.71
C GLY A 62 1.82 28.33 0.85
N GLU A 63 2.50 28.39 -0.29
CA GLU A 63 2.68 27.25 -1.20
C GLU A 63 3.50 26.13 -0.53
N LEU A 64 4.58 26.46 0.19
CA LEU A 64 5.33 25.48 0.97
C LEU A 64 4.50 24.81 2.07
N ARG A 65 3.65 25.58 2.77
CA ARG A 65 2.74 25.02 3.79
C ARG A 65 1.70 24.11 3.15
N PHE A 66 1.15 24.49 2.00
CA PHE A 66 0.20 23.65 1.27
C PHE A 66 0.85 22.33 0.83
N LEU A 67 2.02 22.40 0.18
CA LEU A 67 2.79 21.22 -0.23
C LEU A 67 3.12 20.33 0.98
N GLY A 68 3.58 20.91 2.09
CA GLY A 68 3.86 20.17 3.32
C GLY A 68 2.65 19.38 3.83
N ASN A 69 1.45 19.96 3.79
CA ASN A 69 0.23 19.25 4.15
C ASN A 69 -0.09 18.11 3.18
N ARG A 70 0.07 18.32 1.86
CA ARG A 70 -0.14 17.28 0.85
C ARG A 70 0.85 16.12 1.01
N LEU A 71 2.12 16.41 1.29
CA LEU A 71 3.15 15.40 1.55
C LEU A 71 2.85 14.60 2.83
N CYS A 72 2.37 15.26 3.90
CA CYS A 72 1.93 14.57 5.12
C CYS A 72 0.74 13.63 4.85
N GLU A 73 -0.20 14.02 3.97
CA GLU A 73 -1.29 13.14 3.54
C GLU A 73 -0.78 11.93 2.77
N ALA A 74 0.03 12.16 1.72
CA ALA A 74 0.58 11.08 0.93
C ALA A 74 1.45 10.10 1.74
N LEU A 75 2.18 10.59 2.75
CA LEU A 75 2.96 9.73 3.64
C LEU A 75 2.04 8.87 4.53
N ARG A 76 0.94 9.42 5.04
CA ARG A 76 -0.05 8.63 5.79
C ARG A 76 -0.65 7.53 4.92
N ASP A 77 -0.98 7.85 3.68
CA ASP A 77 -1.50 6.86 2.72
C ASP A 77 -0.47 5.78 2.44
N ALA A 78 0.79 6.13 2.16
CA ALA A 78 1.87 5.18 1.91
C ALA A 78 2.11 4.24 3.11
N LEU A 79 2.07 4.76 4.35
CA LEU A 79 2.19 3.94 5.55
C LEU A 79 1.01 2.96 5.70
N ARG A 80 -0.21 3.39 5.35
CA ARG A 80 -1.39 2.53 5.36
C ARG A 80 -1.31 1.43 4.30
N VAL A 81 -0.84 1.75 3.09
CA VAL A 81 -0.57 0.76 2.04
C VAL A 81 0.49 -0.25 2.51
N ALA A 82 1.56 0.21 3.13
CA ALA A 82 2.61 -0.66 3.67
C ALA A 82 2.07 -1.60 4.77
N GLU A 83 1.25 -1.10 5.69
CA GLU A 83 0.60 -1.93 6.72
C GLU A 83 -0.36 -2.96 6.09
N SER A 84 -1.17 -2.51 5.12
CA SER A 84 -2.11 -3.35 4.38
C SER A 84 -1.41 -4.51 3.68
N ARG A 85 -0.35 -4.21 2.91
CA ARG A 85 0.46 -5.21 2.19
C ARG A 85 1.23 -6.11 3.17
N GLY A 86 1.77 -5.55 4.25
CA GLY A 86 2.48 -6.29 5.29
C GLY A 86 1.63 -7.38 5.95
N LYS A 87 0.36 -7.10 6.25
CA LYS A 87 -0.57 -8.08 6.83
C LYS A 87 -0.94 -9.23 5.87
N ARG A 88 -0.71 -9.06 4.56
CA ARG A 88 -0.92 -10.11 3.54
C ARG A 88 0.30 -11.02 3.39
N LEU A 89 1.47 -10.64 3.89
CA LEU A 89 2.66 -11.46 3.81
C LEU A 89 2.54 -12.69 4.72
N PRO A 90 3.09 -13.85 4.29
CA PRO A 90 3.25 -14.99 5.19
C PRO A 90 4.16 -14.61 6.36
N GLU A 91 3.89 -15.17 7.54
CA GLU A 91 4.77 -14.99 8.70
C GLU A 91 6.18 -15.50 8.34
N PRO A 92 7.26 -14.76 8.63
CA PRO A 92 8.61 -15.23 8.38
C PRO A 92 8.86 -16.52 9.19
N GLY A 93 8.82 -17.67 8.52
CA GLY A 93 8.87 -19.01 9.13
C GLY A 93 7.72 -19.93 8.73
N SER A 94 6.63 -19.40 8.17
CA SER A 94 5.65 -20.22 7.43
C SER A 94 6.17 -20.44 6.02
N GLU A 95 7.32 -21.11 5.90
CA GLU A 95 7.68 -21.76 4.65
C GLU A 95 6.49 -22.66 4.31
N ALA A 96 5.82 -22.38 3.18
CA ALA A 96 4.85 -23.28 2.63
C ALA A 96 5.59 -24.61 2.48
N ARG A 97 5.34 -25.54 3.41
CA ARG A 97 5.96 -26.86 3.42
C ARG A 97 5.88 -27.38 2.00
N CYS A 98 7.01 -27.40 1.30
CA CYS A 98 7.08 -28.07 0.01
C CYS A 98 6.53 -29.48 0.28
N PRO A 99 5.50 -29.95 -0.44
CA PRO A 99 5.00 -31.29 -0.23
C PRO A 99 6.17 -32.24 -0.51
N VAL A 100 6.72 -32.83 0.57
CA VAL A 100 7.70 -33.91 0.49
C VAL A 100 7.03 -35.00 -0.32
N GLY A 101 7.46 -35.16 -1.59
CA GLY A 101 6.89 -36.14 -2.52
C GLY A 101 6.33 -35.58 -3.83
N ALA A 102 6.41 -34.28 -4.12
CA ALA A 102 5.95 -33.78 -5.43
C ALA A 102 6.80 -34.35 -6.59
N PRO A 103 6.20 -35.04 -7.58
CA PRO A 103 6.93 -35.79 -8.62
C PRO A 103 7.76 -34.91 -9.56
N TRP A 104 7.52 -33.60 -9.59
CA TRP A 104 8.25 -32.64 -10.44
C TRP A 104 9.56 -32.12 -9.81
N ALA A 105 9.82 -32.41 -8.52
CA ALA A 105 11.02 -31.94 -7.82
C ALA A 105 12.33 -32.63 -8.25
N ARG A 106 12.26 -33.62 -9.16
CA ARG A 106 13.44 -34.29 -9.75
C ARG A 106 13.53 -34.11 -11.26
N ARG A 107 13.54 -32.87 -11.77
CA ARG A 107 14.10 -32.61 -13.11
C ARG A 107 14.84 -31.27 -13.10
N ARG A 108 16.16 -31.34 -12.95
CA ARG A 108 17.07 -30.32 -13.48
C ARG A 108 17.74 -30.91 -14.72
N PRO A 109 17.87 -30.18 -15.84
CA PRO A 109 19.07 -30.28 -16.66
C PRO A 109 20.26 -29.65 -15.93
#